data_AF-A0A1T4M776-F1
#
_entry.id   AF-A0A1T4M776-F1
#
_cell.length_a   1.000
_cell.length_b   1.000
_cell.length_c   1.000
_cell.angle_alpha   90.00
_cell.angle_beta   90.00
_cell.angle_gamma   90.00
#
_symmetry.space_group_name_H-M   'P 1'
#
loop_
_entity.id
_entity.type
_entity.pdbx_description
1 polymer ?
#
loop_
_entity_poly.entity_id
_entity_poly.type
_entity_poly.pdbx_seq_one_letter_code
_entity_poly.pdbx_strand_id
1 'polypeptide(L)'
;MKKLFVILLLAIVARSGAQTNALEAKAAYLLAEEHYGKGDMQTALQYLDEAAAKLGSANAKILFLRINVLKELNTKSGSYAVKLDSAIAQFERAPDMSAFNEEKLLEVMKIKLERNRLKNRGSAAEKGIKAFQEENRWYPGMHVDSVVALNKAFFDEHFKKNPSKKGKLSPDGAEIIYDDASLKSYRLIVTKDNRLKTYMHMLFYESDQSDFSKAKQKSQPVLSQYGDLFGYLPEPEILDQSNTGAKIITNLYKWKWQDLKFAVGVQYVTVPPATYTSGCYILLTNDPEFK
;
A
#
# COMPACT_ATOMS: atom_id res chain seq x y z
N MET A 1 63.07 -28.84 5.10
CA MET A 1 62.94 -28.47 3.67
C MET A 1 61.78 -29.17 2.95
N LYS A 2 61.58 -30.50 3.05
CA LYS A 2 60.46 -31.20 2.40
C LYS A 2 59.05 -30.67 2.75
N LYS A 3 58.80 -30.22 3.99
CA LYS A 3 57.51 -29.62 4.40
C LYS A 3 57.24 -28.24 3.80
N LEU A 4 58.27 -27.47 3.43
CA LEU A 4 58.13 -26.14 2.85
C LEU A 4 57.70 -26.21 1.37
N PHE A 5 58.14 -27.25 0.66
CA PHE A 5 57.84 -27.47 -0.76
C PHE A 5 56.37 -27.90 -0.97
N VAL A 6 55.80 -28.68 -0.05
CA VAL A 6 54.39 -29.10 -0.09
C VAL A 6 53.44 -27.93 0.13
N ILE A 7 53.77 -27.00 1.03
CA ILE A 7 52.98 -25.77 1.27
C ILE A 7 53.01 -24.85 0.03
N LEU A 8 54.16 -24.77 -0.66
CA LEU A 8 54.30 -23.97 -1.88
C LEU A 8 53.47 -24.55 -3.05
N LEU A 9 53.43 -25.87 -3.19
CA LEU A 9 52.61 -26.54 -4.21
C LEU A 9 51.10 -26.41 -3.96
N LEU A 10 50.64 -26.52 -2.70
CA LEU A 10 49.24 -26.27 -2.34
C LEU A 10 48.80 -24.82 -2.61
N ALA A 11 49.71 -23.84 -2.45
CA ALA A 11 49.43 -22.44 -2.74
C ALA A 11 49.27 -22.14 -4.25
N ILE A 12 49.88 -22.95 -5.13
CA ILE A 12 49.79 -22.77 -6.59
C ILE A 12 48.47 -23.34 -7.12
N VAL A 13 48.03 -24.52 -6.63
CA VAL A 13 46.76 -25.14 -7.06
C VAL A 13 45.55 -24.32 -6.61
N ALA A 14 45.63 -23.67 -5.43
CA ALA A 14 44.58 -22.77 -4.94
C ALA A 14 44.41 -21.49 -5.79
N ARG A 15 45.47 -21.02 -6.47
CA ARG A 15 45.42 -19.81 -7.31
C ARG A 15 44.71 -20.03 -8.65
N SER A 16 44.82 -21.22 -9.23
CA SER A 16 44.17 -21.53 -10.51
C SER A 16 42.64 -21.51 -10.42
N GLY A 17 42.06 -21.97 -9.31
CA GLY A 17 40.61 -21.95 -9.10
C GLY A 17 40.03 -20.54 -8.91
N ALA A 18 40.78 -19.63 -8.28
CA ALA A 18 40.34 -18.24 -8.07
C ALA A 18 40.24 -17.46 -9.39
N GLN A 19 41.11 -17.73 -10.36
CA GLN A 19 41.11 -17.05 -11.66
C GLN A 19 39.92 -17.49 -12.54
N THR A 20 39.60 -18.78 -12.56
CA THR A 20 38.44 -19.30 -13.29
C THR A 20 37.13 -18.79 -12.69
N ASN A 21 37.01 -18.76 -11.36
CA ASN A 21 35.83 -18.24 -10.66
C ASN A 21 35.56 -16.76 -11.00
N ALA A 22 36.61 -15.93 -11.10
CA ALA A 22 36.46 -14.52 -11.46
C ALA A 22 35.97 -14.34 -12.90
N LEU A 23 36.41 -15.18 -13.84
CA LEU A 23 35.95 -15.14 -15.22
C LEU A 23 34.50 -15.62 -15.36
N GLU A 24 34.15 -16.70 -14.67
CA GLU A 24 32.77 -17.21 -14.62
C GLU A 24 31.82 -16.18 -13.97
N ALA A 25 32.24 -15.53 -12.88
CA ALA A 25 31.47 -14.46 -12.27
C ALA A 25 31.20 -13.30 -13.24
N LYS A 26 32.22 -12.92 -14.03
CA LYS A 26 32.09 -11.87 -15.04
C LYS A 26 31.15 -12.30 -16.17
N ALA A 27 31.25 -13.53 -16.64
CA ALA A 27 30.36 -14.07 -17.68
C ALA A 27 28.90 -14.10 -17.19
N ALA A 28 28.65 -14.62 -15.98
CA ALA A 28 27.33 -14.61 -15.36
C ALA A 28 26.79 -13.18 -15.19
N TYR A 29 27.61 -12.23 -14.74
CA TYR A 29 27.19 -10.83 -14.64
C TYR A 29 26.80 -10.22 -16.00
N LEU A 30 27.55 -10.51 -17.07
CA LEU A 30 27.22 -10.03 -18.42
C LEU A 30 25.91 -10.63 -18.94
N LEU A 31 25.66 -11.93 -18.69
CA LEU A 31 24.39 -12.55 -18.99
C LEU A 31 23.24 -11.92 -18.19
N ALA A 32 23.47 -11.58 -16.93
CA ALA A 32 22.49 -10.85 -16.13
C ALA A 32 22.16 -9.47 -16.74
N GLU A 33 23.14 -8.71 -17.20
CA GLU A 33 22.93 -7.42 -17.90
C GLU A 33 22.12 -7.61 -19.19
N GLU A 34 22.42 -8.66 -19.96
CA GLU A 34 21.69 -8.98 -21.19
C GLU A 34 20.22 -9.32 -20.92
N HIS A 35 19.95 -10.19 -19.94
CA HIS A 35 18.59 -10.55 -19.56
C HIS A 35 17.83 -9.37 -18.93
N TYR A 36 18.51 -8.54 -18.13
CA TYR A 36 17.93 -7.29 -17.61
C TYR A 36 17.52 -6.36 -18.76
N GLY A 37 18.39 -6.14 -19.75
CA GLY A 37 18.09 -5.33 -20.93
C GLY A 37 16.94 -5.87 -21.79
N LYS A 38 16.69 -7.19 -21.75
CA LYS A 38 15.54 -7.85 -22.40
C LYS A 38 14.25 -7.81 -21.58
N GLY A 39 14.27 -7.30 -20.34
CA GLY A 39 13.13 -7.30 -19.43
C GLY A 39 12.91 -8.62 -18.67
N ASP A 40 13.83 -9.59 -18.81
CA ASP A 40 13.76 -10.90 -18.15
C ASP A 40 14.42 -10.85 -16.75
N MET A 41 13.67 -10.25 -15.83
CA MET A 41 14.14 -9.98 -14.48
C MET A 41 14.41 -11.23 -13.64
N GLN A 42 13.70 -12.33 -13.88
CA GLN A 42 13.90 -13.56 -13.11
C GLN A 42 15.21 -14.24 -13.50
N THR A 43 15.48 -14.37 -14.81
CA THR A 43 16.73 -14.95 -15.29
C THR A 43 17.92 -14.05 -14.97
N ALA A 44 17.76 -12.72 -15.07
CA ALA A 44 18.78 -11.78 -14.62
C ALA A 44 19.14 -11.97 -13.14
N LEU A 45 18.14 -12.19 -12.27
CA LEU A 45 18.38 -12.45 -10.86
C LEU A 45 19.14 -13.76 -10.61
N GLN A 46 18.85 -14.82 -11.37
CA GLN A 46 19.56 -16.11 -11.27
C GLN A 46 21.05 -15.95 -11.60
N TYR A 47 21.37 -15.30 -12.72
CA TYR A 47 22.76 -15.05 -13.10
C TYR A 47 23.50 -14.11 -12.12
N LEU A 48 22.80 -13.19 -11.47
CA LEU A 48 23.39 -12.38 -10.39
C LEU A 48 23.70 -13.22 -9.14
N ASP A 49 22.86 -14.20 -8.82
CA ASP A 49 23.11 -15.14 -7.73
C ASP A 49 24.34 -16.02 -8.04
N GLU A 50 24.47 -16.50 -9.28
CA GLU A 50 25.67 -17.20 -9.75
C GLU A 50 26.92 -16.33 -9.68
N ALA A 51 26.86 -15.10 -10.20
CA ALA A 51 27.98 -14.17 -10.17
C ALA A 51 28.44 -13.85 -8.74
N ALA A 52 27.49 -13.63 -7.83
CA ALA A 52 27.77 -13.40 -6.42
C ALA A 52 28.41 -14.62 -5.75
N ALA A 53 27.89 -15.83 -6.02
CA ALA A 53 28.42 -17.07 -5.47
C ALA A 53 29.86 -17.35 -5.92
N LYS A 54 30.18 -17.04 -7.18
CA LYS A 54 31.52 -17.23 -7.76
C LYS A 54 32.55 -16.25 -7.21
N LEU A 55 32.16 -15.01 -6.90
CA LEU A 55 33.07 -14.04 -6.27
C LEU A 55 33.28 -14.30 -4.78
N GLY A 56 32.31 -14.88 -4.08
CA GLY A 56 32.42 -15.22 -2.65
C GLY A 56 32.41 -14.03 -1.69
N SER A 57 32.31 -12.80 -2.22
CA SER A 57 32.18 -11.56 -1.43
C SER A 57 31.10 -10.67 -2.04
N ALA A 58 30.51 -9.80 -1.20
CA ALA A 58 29.66 -8.72 -1.67
C ALA A 58 30.42 -7.83 -2.67
N ASN A 59 29.78 -7.48 -3.77
CA ASN A 59 30.33 -6.61 -4.81
C ASN A 59 29.30 -5.55 -5.19
N ALA A 60 29.67 -4.27 -5.11
CA ALA A 60 28.77 -3.15 -5.34
C ALA A 60 28.16 -3.16 -6.75
N LYS A 61 28.92 -3.57 -7.77
CA LYS A 61 28.42 -3.65 -9.16
C LYS A 61 27.32 -4.70 -9.32
N ILE A 62 27.52 -5.90 -8.78
CA ILE A 62 26.50 -6.97 -8.78
C ILE A 62 25.28 -6.53 -7.98
N LEU A 63 25.50 -5.97 -6.79
CA LEU A 63 24.43 -5.54 -5.90
C LEU A 63 23.60 -4.40 -6.50
N PHE A 64 24.22 -3.45 -7.21
CA PHE A 64 23.53 -2.40 -7.93
C PHE A 64 22.54 -2.96 -8.96
N LEU A 65 22.99 -3.87 -9.83
CA LEU A 65 22.09 -4.49 -10.82
C LEU A 65 21.01 -5.33 -10.14
N ARG A 66 21.35 -6.06 -9.07
CA ARG A 66 20.37 -6.81 -8.26
C ARG A 66 19.30 -5.90 -7.66
N ILE A 67 19.66 -4.73 -7.15
CA ILE A 67 18.71 -3.74 -6.61
C ILE A 67 17.74 -3.29 -7.70
N ASN A 68 18.22 -3.00 -8.91
CA ASN A 68 17.36 -2.59 -10.02
C ASN A 68 16.43 -3.70 -10.49
N VAL A 69 16.95 -4.93 -10.65
CA VAL A 69 16.13 -6.12 -10.95
C VAL A 69 15.05 -6.33 -9.87
N LEU A 70 15.42 -6.26 -8.59
CA LEU A 70 14.48 -6.47 -7.49
C LEU A 70 13.47 -5.32 -7.36
N LYS A 71 13.84 -4.09 -7.70
CA LYS A 71 12.92 -2.95 -7.77
C LYS A 71 11.84 -3.22 -8.81
N GLU A 72 12.21 -3.64 -10.01
CA GLU A 72 11.27 -3.99 -11.07
C GLU A 72 10.40 -5.20 -10.72
N LEU A 73 10.97 -6.22 -10.08
CA LEU A 73 10.18 -7.34 -9.59
C LEU A 73 9.21 -6.92 -8.48
N ASN A 74 9.62 -5.98 -7.63
CA ASN A 74 8.79 -5.48 -6.53
C ASN A 74 7.61 -4.61 -7.01
N THR A 75 7.69 -3.95 -8.17
CA THR A 75 6.52 -3.26 -8.75
C THR A 75 5.46 -4.24 -9.23
N LYS A 76 5.88 -5.44 -9.65
CA LYS A 76 4.97 -6.52 -10.10
C LYS A 76 4.44 -7.37 -8.94
N SER A 77 5.26 -7.62 -7.92
CA SER A 77 4.88 -8.40 -6.74
C SER A 77 5.58 -7.89 -5.48
N GLY A 78 4.80 -7.49 -4.46
CA GLY A 78 5.32 -7.05 -3.17
C GLY A 78 6.13 -8.12 -2.41
N SER A 79 6.12 -9.38 -2.83
CA SER A 79 6.92 -10.46 -2.24
C SER A 79 8.44 -10.21 -2.32
N TYR A 80 8.90 -9.37 -3.26
CA TYR A 80 10.31 -9.04 -3.44
C TYR A 80 10.80 -7.92 -2.52
N ALA A 81 9.90 -7.26 -1.78
CA ALA A 81 10.21 -6.15 -0.88
C ALA A 81 11.36 -6.46 0.10
N VAL A 82 11.31 -7.64 0.75
CA VAL A 82 12.33 -8.05 1.73
C VAL A 82 13.68 -8.31 1.07
N LYS A 83 13.68 -8.93 -0.12
CA LYS A 83 14.91 -9.18 -0.89
C LYS A 83 15.55 -7.87 -1.35
N LEU A 84 14.73 -6.92 -1.83
CA LEU A 84 15.19 -5.59 -2.23
C LEU A 84 15.83 -4.84 -1.05
N ASP A 85 15.14 -4.82 0.10
CA ASP A 85 15.66 -4.15 1.30
C ASP A 85 16.97 -4.78 1.78
N SER A 86 17.09 -6.11 1.69
CA SER A 86 18.33 -6.83 1.99
C SER A 86 19.45 -6.47 1.03
N ALA A 87 19.19 -6.42 -0.28
CA ALA A 87 20.18 -6.07 -1.30
C ALA A 87 20.70 -4.64 -1.12
N ILE A 88 19.82 -3.67 -0.81
CA ILE A 88 20.21 -2.29 -0.47
C ILE A 88 21.14 -2.30 0.75
N ALA A 89 20.76 -3.01 1.82
CA ALA A 89 21.58 -3.07 3.03
C ALA A 89 22.93 -3.79 2.81
N GLN A 90 23.02 -4.75 1.88
CA GLN A 90 24.28 -5.38 1.49
C GLN A 90 25.14 -4.43 0.66
N PHE A 91 24.54 -3.64 -0.24
CA PHE A 91 25.25 -2.65 -1.06
C PHE A 91 25.93 -1.59 -0.20
N GLU A 92 25.25 -1.08 0.82
CA GLU A 92 25.80 -0.11 1.77
C GLU A 92 26.97 -0.64 2.61
N ARG A 93 27.13 -1.96 2.67
CA ARG A 93 28.22 -2.65 3.39
C ARG A 93 29.25 -3.25 2.44
N ALA A 94 29.11 -3.06 1.13
CA ALA A 94 30.02 -3.67 0.16
C ALA A 94 31.41 -3.02 0.29
N PRO A 95 32.50 -3.82 0.29
CA PRO A 95 33.85 -3.30 0.49
C PRO A 95 34.30 -2.34 -0.61
N ASP A 96 33.73 -2.47 -1.81
CA ASP A 96 34.00 -1.65 -3.00
C ASP A 96 33.00 -0.49 -3.19
N MET A 97 32.06 -0.27 -2.26
CA MET A 97 31.03 0.76 -2.38
C MET A 97 31.61 2.18 -2.45
N SER A 98 32.68 2.48 -1.70
CA SER A 98 33.29 3.82 -1.67
C SER A 98 33.98 4.20 -2.98
N ALA A 99 34.34 3.21 -3.81
CA ALA A 99 34.92 3.41 -5.14
C ALA A 99 33.86 3.33 -6.26
N PHE A 100 32.58 3.15 -5.89
CA PHE A 100 31.50 3.03 -6.84
C PHE A 100 31.08 4.41 -7.37
N ASN A 101 30.60 4.44 -8.60
CA ASN A 101 30.21 5.67 -9.28
C ASN A 101 29.08 6.41 -8.50
N GLU A 102 29.25 7.72 -8.29
CA GLU A 102 28.34 8.56 -7.51
C GLU A 102 26.90 8.59 -8.05
N GLU A 103 26.72 8.68 -9.36
CA GLU A 103 25.39 8.66 -9.99
C GLU A 103 24.63 7.37 -9.65
N LYS A 104 25.32 6.23 -9.70
CA LYS A 104 24.76 4.93 -9.34
C LYS A 104 24.51 4.80 -7.83
N LEU A 105 25.36 5.39 -6.99
CA LEU A 105 25.12 5.48 -5.55
C LEU A 105 23.83 6.26 -5.28
N LEU A 106 23.64 7.42 -5.92
CA LEU A 106 22.45 8.25 -5.77
C LEU A 106 21.18 7.53 -6.22
N GLU A 107 21.24 6.72 -7.28
CA GLU A 107 20.11 5.89 -7.71
C GLU A 107 19.68 4.90 -6.63
N VAL A 108 20.63 4.18 -6.02
CA VAL A 108 20.32 3.28 -4.89
C VAL A 108 19.75 4.04 -3.70
N MET A 109 20.28 5.24 -3.41
CA MET A 109 19.76 6.08 -2.32
C MET A 109 18.32 6.55 -2.58
N LYS A 110 17.96 6.91 -3.82
CA LYS A 110 16.58 7.24 -4.20
C LYS A 110 15.64 6.06 -3.93
N ILE A 111 16.03 4.85 -4.36
CA ILE A 111 15.25 3.62 -4.11
C ILE A 111 15.09 3.39 -2.61
N LYS A 112 16.16 3.53 -1.81
CA LYS A 112 16.09 3.40 -0.34
C LYS A 112 15.12 4.41 0.29
N LEU A 113 15.17 5.68 -0.14
CA LEU A 113 14.27 6.72 0.36
C LEU A 113 12.81 6.43 0.02
N GLU A 114 12.52 6.00 -1.21
CA GLU A 114 11.18 5.56 -1.62
C GLU A 114 10.68 4.39 -0.77
N ARG A 115 11.53 3.38 -0.55
CA ARG A 115 11.22 2.21 0.28
C ARG A 115 10.92 2.59 1.73
N ASN A 116 11.72 3.46 2.32
CA ASN A 116 11.51 3.95 3.68
C ASN A 116 10.21 4.76 3.78
N ARG A 117 9.89 5.60 2.78
CA ARG A 117 8.61 6.31 2.71
C ARG A 117 7.43 5.34 2.67
N LEU A 118 7.50 4.28 1.86
CA LEU A 118 6.44 3.27 1.79
C LEU A 118 6.26 2.52 3.13
N LYS A 119 7.35 2.14 3.80
CA LYS A 119 7.29 1.51 5.13
C LYS A 119 6.67 2.42 6.18
N ASN A 120 7.12 3.68 6.22
CA ASN A 120 6.60 4.67 7.15
C ASN A 120 5.12 4.93 6.91
N ARG A 121 4.69 5.03 5.64
CA ARG A 121 3.27 5.13 5.27
C ARG A 121 2.47 3.89 5.70
N GLY A 122 3.00 2.69 5.52
CA GLY A 122 2.34 1.46 5.97
C GLY A 122 2.17 1.41 7.49
N SER A 123 3.18 1.80 8.26
CA SER A 123 3.09 1.90 9.72
C SER A 123 2.14 3.01 10.17
N ALA A 124 2.12 4.15 9.47
CA ALA A 124 1.20 5.24 9.77
C ALA A 124 -0.26 4.86 9.44
N ALA A 125 -0.49 4.14 8.33
CA ALA A 125 -1.80 3.59 7.97
C ALA A 125 -2.30 2.56 8.99
N GLU A 126 -1.42 1.68 9.48
CA GLU A 126 -1.74 0.76 10.58
C GLU A 126 -2.20 1.51 11.83
N LYS A 127 -1.41 2.50 12.27
CA LYS A 127 -1.73 3.31 13.46
C LYS A 127 -3.04 4.08 13.28
N GLY A 128 -3.23 4.72 12.12
CA GLY A 128 -4.43 5.49 11.80
C GLY A 128 -5.69 4.63 11.76
N ILE A 129 -5.63 3.45 11.13
CA ILE A 129 -6.76 2.50 11.11
C ILE A 129 -7.06 2.00 12.52
N LYS A 130 -6.06 1.58 13.29
CA LYS A 130 -6.29 1.12 14.68
C LYS A 130 -6.90 2.21 15.55
N ALA A 131 -6.37 3.42 15.51
CA ALA A 131 -6.90 4.56 16.25
C ALA A 131 -8.36 4.86 15.84
N PHE A 132 -8.65 4.87 14.54
CA PHE A 132 -10.03 5.03 14.05
C PHE A 132 -10.96 3.93 14.57
N GLN A 133 -10.52 2.67 14.54
CA GLN A 133 -11.30 1.54 15.03
C GLN A 133 -11.53 1.58 16.54
N GLU A 134 -10.53 2.00 17.32
CA GLU A 134 -10.63 2.18 18.78
C GLU A 134 -11.62 3.29 19.14
N GLU A 135 -11.59 4.40 18.42
CA GLU A 135 -12.49 5.54 18.63
C GLU A 135 -13.93 5.22 18.20
N ASN A 136 -14.10 4.60 17.01
CA ASN A 136 -15.42 4.46 16.38
C ASN A 136 -16.03 3.07 16.56
N ARG A 137 -15.27 2.08 17.04
CA ARG A 137 -15.70 0.70 17.32
C ARG A 137 -16.25 -0.08 16.11
N TRP A 138 -15.73 0.19 14.92
CA TRP A 138 -16.08 -0.52 13.68
C TRP A 138 -14.90 -1.37 13.18
N TYR A 139 -15.08 -2.69 13.15
CA TYR A 139 -14.01 -3.64 12.85
C TYR A 139 -14.43 -4.56 11.69
N PRO A 140 -14.09 -4.26 10.43
CA PRO A 140 -14.34 -5.20 9.34
C PRO A 140 -13.73 -6.58 9.64
N GLY A 141 -14.46 -7.63 9.29
CA GLY A 141 -14.19 -9.01 9.67
C GLY A 141 -14.83 -9.44 11.00
N MET A 142 -15.27 -8.51 11.86
CA MET A 142 -15.94 -8.87 13.11
C MET A 142 -17.33 -9.47 12.87
N HIS A 143 -17.72 -10.44 13.71
CA HIS A 143 -19.05 -11.04 13.66
C HIS A 143 -20.14 -9.99 13.97
N VAL A 144 -21.28 -10.07 13.27
CA VAL A 144 -22.37 -9.08 13.38
C VAL A 144 -22.84 -8.90 14.82
N ASP A 145 -23.04 -9.99 15.57
CA ASP A 145 -23.48 -9.89 16.98
C ASP A 145 -22.48 -9.12 17.86
N SER A 146 -21.17 -9.27 17.62
CA SER A 146 -20.14 -8.52 18.35
C SER A 146 -20.18 -7.03 17.99
N VAL A 147 -20.40 -6.71 16.71
CA VAL A 147 -20.55 -5.31 16.25
C VAL A 147 -21.77 -4.66 16.89
N VAL A 148 -22.90 -5.37 16.95
CA VAL A 148 -24.12 -4.90 17.61
C VAL A 148 -23.90 -4.70 19.11
N ALA A 149 -23.23 -5.65 19.77
CA ALA A 149 -22.93 -5.54 21.21
C ALA A 149 -21.99 -4.36 21.53
N LEU A 150 -20.93 -4.14 20.74
CA LEU A 150 -19.99 -3.04 20.94
C LEU A 150 -20.61 -1.66 20.71
N ASN A 151 -21.62 -1.59 19.83
CA ASN A 151 -22.33 -0.38 19.44
C ASN A 151 -23.79 -0.39 19.91
N LYS A 152 -24.05 -1.02 21.07
CA LYS A 152 -25.41 -1.31 21.56
C LYS A 152 -26.32 -0.08 21.58
N ALA A 153 -25.87 1.02 22.17
CA ALA A 153 -26.68 2.24 22.29
C ALA A 153 -27.13 2.79 20.92
N PHE A 154 -26.21 2.76 19.95
CA PHE A 154 -26.48 3.19 18.58
C PHE A 154 -27.53 2.30 17.91
N PHE A 155 -27.39 0.97 18.02
CA PHE A 155 -28.35 0.04 17.42
C PHE A 155 -29.71 0.00 18.14
N ASP A 156 -29.72 0.13 19.47
CA ASP A 156 -30.97 0.21 20.25
C ASP A 156 -31.81 1.40 19.77
N GLU A 157 -31.19 2.56 19.55
CA GLU A 157 -31.88 3.74 19.03
C GLU A 157 -32.40 3.50 17.61
N HIS A 158 -31.58 2.93 16.72
CA HIS A 158 -31.97 2.61 15.35
C HIS A 158 -33.19 1.66 15.30
N PHE A 159 -33.14 0.57 16.07
CA PHE A 159 -34.20 -0.43 16.08
C PHE A 159 -35.47 0.04 16.80
N LYS A 160 -35.35 0.95 17.77
CA LYS A 160 -36.51 1.63 18.37
C LYS A 160 -37.28 2.45 17.33
N LYS A 161 -36.56 3.13 16.42
CA LYS A 161 -37.17 3.89 15.32
C LYS A 161 -37.68 2.99 14.19
N ASN A 162 -37.14 1.77 14.06
CA ASN A 162 -37.45 0.82 12.98
C ASN A 162 -37.86 -0.56 13.52
N PRO A 163 -39.04 -0.69 14.17
CA PRO A 163 -39.44 -1.93 14.85
C PRO A 163 -39.63 -3.13 13.90
N SER A 164 -39.85 -2.88 12.60
CA SER A 164 -39.94 -3.93 11.58
C SER A 164 -38.64 -4.73 11.40
N LYS A 165 -37.48 -4.18 11.82
CA LYS A 165 -36.17 -4.85 11.70
C LYS A 165 -35.83 -5.80 12.86
N LYS A 166 -36.79 -6.09 13.76
CA LYS A 166 -36.69 -7.08 14.84
C LYS A 166 -35.39 -7.04 15.67
N GLY A 167 -34.74 -5.87 15.77
CA GLY A 167 -33.56 -5.69 16.59
C GLY A 167 -32.27 -6.35 16.07
N LYS A 168 -32.17 -6.71 14.78
CA LYS A 168 -30.99 -7.40 14.23
C LYS A 168 -30.57 -6.87 12.86
N LEU A 169 -29.26 -6.89 12.62
CA LEU A 169 -28.69 -6.73 11.28
C LEU A 169 -28.82 -8.04 10.49
N SER A 170 -28.98 -7.93 9.18
CA SER A 170 -28.95 -9.11 8.29
C SER A 170 -27.55 -9.72 8.29
N PRO A 171 -27.39 -11.06 8.29
CA PRO A 171 -26.09 -11.72 8.09
C PRO A 171 -25.45 -11.38 6.74
N ASP A 172 -26.29 -11.16 5.72
CA ASP A 172 -25.91 -10.77 4.37
C ASP A 172 -26.79 -9.60 3.93
N GLY A 173 -26.20 -8.44 3.67
CA GLY A 173 -26.94 -7.28 3.19
C GLY A 173 -26.29 -5.94 3.47
N ALA A 174 -27.04 -4.90 3.20
CA ALA A 174 -26.67 -3.51 3.42
C ALA A 174 -27.74 -2.80 4.25
N GLU A 175 -27.32 -2.13 5.31
CA GLU A 175 -28.18 -1.35 6.20
C GLU A 175 -27.75 0.12 6.16
N ILE A 176 -28.69 1.01 5.85
CA ILE A 176 -28.50 2.46 5.95
C ILE A 176 -29.20 2.96 7.21
N ILE A 177 -28.46 3.68 8.05
CA ILE A 177 -28.92 4.23 9.33
C ILE A 177 -28.68 5.73 9.30
N TYR A 178 -29.74 6.53 9.33
CA TYR A 178 -29.65 7.99 9.30
C TYR A 178 -29.38 8.53 10.70
N ASP A 179 -28.42 9.45 10.80
CA ASP A 179 -28.01 10.07 12.07
C ASP A 179 -29.03 11.14 12.51
N ASP A 180 -29.70 11.76 11.56
CA ASP A 180 -30.72 12.78 11.79
C ASP A 180 -31.85 12.74 10.74
N ALA A 181 -32.91 13.52 10.99
CA ALA A 181 -34.06 13.62 10.10
C ALA A 181 -33.77 14.40 8.79
N SER A 182 -32.64 15.11 8.70
CA SER A 182 -32.27 15.87 7.51
C SER A 182 -31.70 14.98 6.40
N LEU A 183 -31.43 13.71 6.70
CA LEU A 183 -30.82 12.72 5.79
C LEU A 183 -29.43 13.12 5.27
N LYS A 184 -28.82 14.16 5.86
CA LYS A 184 -27.53 14.69 5.44
C LYS A 184 -26.35 13.91 6.00
N SER A 185 -26.57 13.14 7.06
CA SER A 185 -25.58 12.23 7.63
C SER A 185 -26.21 10.86 7.88
N TYR A 186 -25.50 9.82 7.45
CA TYR A 186 -25.94 8.44 7.60
C TYR A 186 -24.77 7.48 7.60
N ARG A 187 -24.97 6.32 8.22
CA ARG A 187 -24.04 5.20 8.22
C ARG A 187 -24.56 4.10 7.32
N LEU A 188 -23.70 3.55 6.48
CA LEU A 188 -23.95 2.35 5.71
C LEU A 188 -23.10 1.21 6.28
N ILE A 189 -23.77 0.13 6.62
CA ILE A 189 -23.17 -1.08 7.19
C ILE A 189 -23.46 -2.21 6.21
N VAL A 190 -22.40 -2.82 5.68
CA VAL A 190 -22.51 -3.97 4.79
C VAL A 190 -21.99 -5.19 5.51
N THR A 191 -22.81 -6.24 5.51
CA THR A 191 -22.52 -7.53 6.11
C THR A 191 -22.50 -8.61 5.03
N LYS A 192 -21.61 -9.58 5.21
CA LYS A 192 -21.55 -10.80 4.37
C LYS A 192 -20.98 -11.93 5.21
N ASP A 193 -21.56 -13.12 5.09
CA ASP A 193 -21.20 -14.31 5.86
C ASP A 193 -21.24 -14.04 7.37
N ASN A 194 -22.25 -13.27 7.81
CA ASN A 194 -22.45 -12.85 9.20
C ASN A 194 -21.28 -12.03 9.80
N ARG A 195 -20.51 -11.35 8.95
CA ARG A 195 -19.40 -10.47 9.34
C ARG A 195 -19.56 -9.09 8.73
N LEU A 196 -19.10 -8.08 9.45
CA LEU A 196 -18.97 -6.72 8.92
C LEU A 196 -17.95 -6.72 7.77
N LYS A 197 -18.35 -6.25 6.59
CA LYS A 197 -17.45 -6.06 5.44
C LYS A 197 -17.07 -4.61 5.26
N THR A 198 -18.06 -3.74 5.36
CA THR A 198 -17.89 -2.31 5.10
C THR A 198 -18.65 -1.51 6.13
N TYR A 199 -17.96 -0.53 6.70
CA TYR A 199 -18.55 0.61 7.39
C TYR A 199 -18.30 1.86 6.56
N MET A 200 -19.35 2.62 6.29
CA MET A 200 -19.25 3.94 5.66
C MET A 200 -20.04 4.93 6.51
N HIS A 201 -19.53 6.15 6.66
CA HIS A 201 -20.26 7.24 7.30
C HIS A 201 -20.23 8.45 6.39
N MET A 202 -21.41 8.84 5.92
CA MET A 202 -21.64 10.11 5.24
C MET A 202 -21.60 11.21 6.30
N LEU A 203 -20.54 12.00 6.31
CA LEU A 203 -20.32 13.07 7.27
C LEU A 203 -21.22 14.27 6.97
N PHE A 204 -21.36 14.58 5.68
CA PHE A 204 -22.30 15.58 5.21
C PHE A 204 -22.72 15.31 3.78
N TYR A 205 -23.91 15.81 3.46
CA TYR A 205 -24.43 15.92 2.10
C TYR A 205 -25.04 17.32 1.93
N GLU A 206 -24.62 18.03 0.89
CA GLU A 206 -25.01 19.43 0.65
C GLU A 206 -25.42 19.65 -0.80
N SER A 207 -26.46 20.46 -0.98
CA SER A 207 -26.85 21.03 -2.27
C SER A 207 -26.31 22.45 -2.40
N ASP A 208 -25.50 22.70 -3.43
CA ASP A 208 -25.01 24.01 -3.83
C ASP A 208 -25.76 24.53 -5.06
N GLN A 209 -25.86 25.85 -5.18
CA GLN A 209 -26.62 26.49 -6.27
C GLN A 209 -25.79 26.65 -7.55
N SER A 210 -24.44 26.60 -7.49
CA SER A 210 -23.62 26.95 -8.67
C SER A 210 -22.24 26.27 -8.84
N ASP A 211 -21.45 25.99 -7.77
CA ASP A 211 -20.00 25.72 -7.98
C ASP A 211 -19.26 24.85 -6.94
N PHE A 212 -19.98 24.10 -6.09
CA PHE A 212 -19.41 23.24 -5.03
C PHE A 212 -18.51 23.95 -4.00
N SER A 213 -18.51 25.28 -3.92
CA SER A 213 -17.59 26.03 -3.04
C SER A 213 -17.77 25.71 -1.56
N LYS A 214 -19.02 25.51 -1.10
CA LYS A 214 -19.29 25.15 0.31
C LYS A 214 -18.79 23.75 0.62
N ALA A 215 -19.00 22.81 -0.29
CA ALA A 215 -18.52 21.44 -0.18
C ALA A 215 -17.00 21.35 -0.04
N LYS A 216 -16.29 22.11 -0.88
CA LYS A 216 -14.82 22.22 -0.82
C LYS A 216 -14.39 22.78 0.54
N GLN A 217 -15.03 23.83 1.02
CA GLN A 217 -14.72 24.40 2.34
C GLN A 217 -14.97 23.40 3.48
N LYS A 218 -16.06 22.63 3.45
CA LYS A 218 -16.40 21.64 4.49
C LYS A 218 -15.56 20.38 4.46
N SER A 219 -15.07 19.96 3.29
CA SER A 219 -14.22 18.78 3.16
C SER A 219 -12.78 19.02 3.61
N GLN A 220 -12.26 20.25 3.53
CA GLN A 220 -10.87 20.53 3.93
C GLN A 220 -10.55 20.18 5.39
N PRO A 221 -11.36 20.57 6.40
CA PRO A 221 -11.13 20.15 7.78
C PRO A 221 -11.15 18.62 7.95
N VAL A 222 -12.02 17.92 7.24
CA VAL A 222 -12.10 16.45 7.25
C VAL A 222 -10.81 15.84 6.68
N LEU A 223 -10.35 16.34 5.53
CA LEU A 223 -9.10 15.89 4.91
C LEU A 223 -7.90 16.19 5.81
N SER A 224 -7.85 17.34 6.47
CA SER A 224 -6.80 17.67 7.44
C SER A 224 -6.82 16.70 8.63
N GLN A 225 -8.00 16.50 9.24
CA GLN A 225 -8.16 15.61 10.38
C GLN A 225 -7.65 14.19 10.08
N TYR A 226 -8.05 13.62 8.95
CA TYR A 226 -7.60 12.28 8.57
C TYR A 226 -6.16 12.27 8.03
N GLY A 227 -5.70 13.35 7.41
CA GLY A 227 -4.28 13.53 7.10
C GLY A 227 -3.41 13.48 8.35
N ASP A 228 -3.82 14.15 9.43
CA ASP A 228 -3.12 14.18 10.71
C ASP A 228 -3.20 12.82 11.43
N LEU A 229 -4.39 12.20 11.48
CA LEU A 229 -4.59 10.88 12.08
C LEU A 229 -3.69 9.81 11.45
N PHE A 230 -3.52 9.88 10.13
CA PHE A 230 -2.71 8.93 9.36
C PHE A 230 -1.27 9.40 9.13
N GLY A 231 -0.89 10.59 9.64
CA GLY A 231 0.44 11.19 9.47
C GLY A 231 0.80 11.59 8.04
N TYR A 232 -0.13 11.47 7.09
CA TYR A 232 -0.02 11.97 5.71
C TYR A 232 -1.39 11.93 5.02
N LEU A 233 -1.58 12.82 4.05
CA LEU A 233 -2.71 12.79 3.11
C LEU A 233 -2.24 12.21 1.75
N PRO A 234 -2.83 11.12 1.23
CA PRO A 234 -2.48 10.58 -0.08
C PRO A 234 -2.96 11.50 -1.21
N GLU A 235 -2.40 11.34 -2.41
CA GLU A 235 -3.00 11.94 -3.60
C GLU A 235 -4.36 11.28 -3.89
N PRO A 236 -5.38 12.05 -4.32
CA PRO A 236 -6.70 11.49 -4.59
C PRO A 236 -6.70 10.67 -5.88
N GLU A 237 -7.35 9.51 -5.82
CA GLU A 237 -7.82 8.81 -7.01
C GLU A 237 -9.12 9.49 -7.49
N ILE A 238 -9.15 9.90 -8.76
CA ILE A 238 -10.31 10.59 -9.34
C ILE A 238 -11.18 9.55 -10.06
N LEU A 239 -12.39 9.33 -9.55
CA LEU A 239 -13.40 8.50 -10.19
C LEU A 239 -14.42 9.40 -10.89
N ASP A 240 -14.49 9.32 -12.22
CA ASP A 240 -15.47 10.03 -13.04
C ASP A 240 -16.53 9.04 -13.54
N GLN A 241 -17.77 9.23 -13.09
CA GLN A 241 -18.92 8.42 -13.47
C GLN A 241 -19.98 9.32 -14.09
N SER A 242 -20.54 8.90 -15.22
CA SER A 242 -21.63 9.61 -15.89
C SER A 242 -22.80 8.65 -16.08
N ASN A 243 -23.98 9.00 -15.56
CA ASN A 243 -25.18 8.17 -15.69
C ASN A 243 -26.45 9.03 -15.81
N THR A 244 -27.30 8.72 -16.80
CA THR A 244 -28.67 9.27 -16.94
C THR A 244 -28.78 10.78 -16.65
N GLY A 245 -27.89 11.57 -17.27
CA GLY A 245 -27.86 13.02 -17.14
C GLY A 245 -27.03 13.55 -15.97
N ALA A 246 -26.72 12.76 -14.94
CA ALA A 246 -25.85 13.19 -13.85
C ALA A 246 -24.36 12.91 -14.14
N LYS A 247 -23.50 13.85 -13.76
CA LYS A 247 -22.04 13.66 -13.70
C LYS A 247 -21.60 13.58 -12.24
N ILE A 248 -20.86 12.54 -11.88
CA ILE A 248 -20.35 12.28 -10.53
C ILE A 248 -18.83 12.23 -10.60
N ILE A 249 -18.16 13.12 -9.88
CA ILE A 249 -16.71 13.10 -9.67
C ILE A 249 -16.45 12.78 -8.20
N THR A 250 -15.67 11.75 -7.93
CA THR A 250 -15.23 11.42 -6.58
C THR A 250 -13.72 11.53 -6.47
N ASN A 251 -13.25 12.37 -5.55
CA ASN A 251 -11.85 12.39 -5.13
C ASN A 251 -11.71 11.45 -3.94
N LEU A 252 -11.00 10.33 -4.13
CA LEU A 252 -10.92 9.26 -3.14
C LEU A 252 -9.50 9.13 -2.59
N TYR A 253 -9.36 9.45 -1.31
CA TYR A 253 -8.09 9.43 -0.56
C TYR A 253 -7.98 8.11 0.17
N LYS A 254 -7.08 7.21 -0.25
CA LYS A 254 -7.02 5.81 0.23
C LYS A 254 -5.78 5.53 1.09
N TRP A 255 -5.98 4.97 2.27
CA TRP A 255 -4.96 4.33 3.09
C TRP A 255 -5.20 2.82 3.11
N LYS A 256 -4.12 2.04 3.08
CA LYS A 256 -4.19 0.58 3.03
C LYS A 256 -3.25 -0.01 4.06
N TRP A 257 -3.75 -0.98 4.81
CA TRP A 257 -2.97 -1.80 5.72
C TRP A 257 -3.50 -3.23 5.69
N GLN A 258 -2.67 -4.16 5.24
CA GLN A 258 -3.07 -5.56 5.01
C GLN A 258 -4.29 -5.65 4.08
N ASP A 259 -5.36 -6.32 4.51
CA ASP A 259 -6.64 -6.44 3.81
C ASP A 259 -7.58 -5.25 4.07
N LEU A 260 -7.26 -4.39 5.04
CA LEU A 260 -8.06 -3.21 5.38
C LEU A 260 -7.74 -2.03 4.46
N LYS A 261 -8.82 -1.38 4.02
CA LYS A 261 -8.81 -0.14 3.26
C LYS A 261 -9.60 0.90 4.05
N PHE A 262 -8.96 2.03 4.35
CA PHE A 262 -9.64 3.23 4.82
C PHE A 262 -9.66 4.27 3.71
N ALA A 263 -10.78 4.96 3.52
CA ALA A 263 -10.85 6.02 2.54
C ALA A 263 -11.68 7.21 3.02
N VAL A 264 -11.28 8.40 2.59
CA VAL A 264 -12.11 9.61 2.61
C VAL A 264 -12.52 9.88 1.17
N GLY A 265 -13.82 9.91 0.89
CA GLY A 265 -14.36 10.27 -0.41
C GLY A 265 -14.97 11.66 -0.36
N VAL A 266 -14.60 12.52 -1.33
CA VAL A 266 -15.29 13.79 -1.57
C VAL A 266 -15.96 13.70 -2.93
N GLN A 267 -17.29 13.71 -2.92
CA GLN A 267 -18.13 13.50 -4.09
C GLN A 267 -18.73 14.82 -4.55
N TYR A 268 -18.73 15.05 -5.86
CA TYR A 268 -19.33 16.18 -6.55
C TYR A 268 -20.27 15.65 -7.62
N VAL A 269 -21.54 16.01 -7.55
CA VAL A 269 -22.59 15.54 -8.45
C VAL A 269 -23.24 16.73 -9.12
N THR A 270 -23.22 16.75 -10.45
CA THR A 270 -23.90 17.75 -11.27
C THR A 270 -25.07 17.08 -11.98
N VAL A 271 -26.29 17.60 -11.81
CA VAL A 271 -27.49 17.15 -12.50
C VAL A 271 -28.08 18.31 -13.31
N PRO A 272 -28.30 18.17 -14.63
CA PRO A 272 -28.97 19.16 -15.45
C PRO A 272 -30.38 19.48 -14.94
N PRO A 273 -30.85 20.73 -15.08
CA PRO A 273 -30.18 21.84 -15.76
C PRO A 273 -29.13 22.61 -14.93
N ALA A 274 -29.06 22.46 -13.59
CA ALA A 274 -28.07 23.18 -12.76
C ALA A 274 -28.05 22.74 -11.27
N THR A 275 -28.37 21.48 -10.94
CA THR A 275 -28.32 21.03 -9.54
C THR A 275 -26.93 20.51 -9.21
N TYR A 276 -26.28 21.15 -8.24
CA TYR A 276 -24.98 20.73 -7.72
C TYR A 276 -25.19 20.12 -6.34
N THR A 277 -24.83 18.86 -6.16
CA THR A 277 -24.81 18.23 -4.84
C THR A 277 -23.46 17.64 -4.55
N SER A 278 -23.12 17.53 -3.27
CA SER A 278 -21.82 17.08 -2.85
C SER A 278 -21.93 16.35 -1.53
N GLY A 279 -20.96 15.49 -1.26
CA GLY A 279 -20.88 14.81 0.02
C GLY A 279 -19.46 14.50 0.38
N CYS A 280 -19.23 14.29 1.67
CA CYS A 280 -18.00 13.72 2.16
C CYS A 280 -18.33 12.51 3.02
N TYR A 281 -17.65 11.41 2.75
CA TYR A 281 -17.79 10.19 3.52
C TYR A 281 -16.44 9.63 3.92
N ILE A 282 -16.46 8.89 5.01
CA ILE A 282 -15.40 7.97 5.37
C ILE A 282 -15.85 6.55 5.13
N LEU A 283 -14.89 5.69 4.84
CA LEU A 283 -15.10 4.29 4.55
C LEU A 283 -14.00 3.47 5.21
N LEU A 284 -14.39 2.39 5.88
CA LEU A 284 -13.50 1.35 6.34
C LEU A 284 -14.03 0.00 5.86
N THR A 285 -13.22 -0.74 5.10
CA THR A 285 -13.64 -2.01 4.49
C THR A 285 -12.50 -3.02 4.41
N ASN A 286 -12.83 -4.31 4.48
CA ASN A 286 -11.94 -5.40 4.06
C ASN A 286 -12.43 -6.12 2.80
N ASP A 287 -13.35 -5.50 2.06
CA ASP A 287 -13.86 -6.05 0.82
C ASP A 287 -12.81 -5.88 -0.31
N PRO A 288 -12.29 -6.98 -0.89
CA PRO A 288 -11.34 -6.89 -1.98
C PRO A 288 -11.95 -6.23 -3.22
N GLU A 289 -13.27 -6.35 -3.44
CA GLU A 289 -14.00 -5.87 -4.61
C GLU A 289 -14.39 -4.40 -4.52
N PHE A 290 -14.23 -3.75 -3.37
CA PHE A 290 -14.48 -2.32 -3.24
C PHE A 290 -13.48 -1.54 -4.12
N LYS A 291 -14.01 -0.95 -5.20
CA LYS A 291 -13.30 -0.12 -6.19
C LYS A 291 -13.54 1.36 -5.91
#